data_AF-A0A4S2TDC8-F1
#
_entry.id   AF-A0A4S2TDC8-F1
#
_cell.length_a   1.000
_cell.length_b   1.000
_cell.length_c   1.000
_cell.angle_alpha   90.00
_cell.angle_beta   90.00
_cell.angle_gamma   90.00
#
_symmetry.space_group_name_H-M   'P 1'
#
loop_
_entity.id
_entity.type
_entity.pdbx_description
1 polymer ?
#
loop_
_entity_poly.entity_id
_entity_poly.type
_entity_poly.pdbx_seq_one_letter_code
_entity_poly.pdbx_strand_id
1 'polypeptide(L)'
;MAGHEDSLPAACEDWDRPHLAGLRHGHFHQAPELTARIKAAPAEDDIRFRGEHLSVHTIDGAAYAVLWEEWFSPAASTWVQHPSAAAARSWTHQLAAYWLRDEAGSSHGGGTLQSWDGGTWAAERDLTAGRWHLAIGLQPGVTYTSTETEDRAAGWAFLTETLTAVGFPPETWPAAMRQIRHHDLPAPDPASEPLAPAPVTPPGPDTWRTLLRRLLARILAGLGRAR
;
A
#
# COMPACT_ATOMS: atom_id res chain seq x y z
N MET A 1 -23.09 -39.58 -31.73
CA MET A 1 -22.41 -38.37 -32.22
C MET A 1 -22.72 -37.25 -31.25
N ALA A 2 -21.68 -36.69 -30.65
CA ALA A 2 -21.76 -35.65 -29.64
C ALA A 2 -22.19 -34.30 -30.25
N GLY A 3 -22.98 -33.55 -29.50
CA GLY A 3 -23.30 -32.15 -29.73
C GLY A 3 -23.65 -31.55 -28.38
N HIS A 4 -22.64 -31.36 -27.54
CA HIS A 4 -22.77 -30.62 -26.29
C HIS A 4 -22.71 -29.14 -26.68
N GLU A 5 -23.87 -28.52 -26.86
CA GLU A 5 -23.97 -27.07 -27.01
C GLU A 5 -23.66 -26.45 -25.65
N ASP A 6 -22.47 -25.85 -25.53
CA ASP A 6 -22.08 -24.92 -24.48
C ASP A 6 -23.11 -23.78 -24.42
N SER A 7 -24.15 -24.00 -23.62
CA SER A 7 -25.09 -22.96 -23.26
C SER A 7 -24.40 -22.04 -22.26
N LEU A 8 -23.86 -20.93 -22.76
CA LEU A 8 -23.40 -19.82 -21.93
C LEU A 8 -24.53 -19.45 -20.94
N PRO A 9 -24.28 -19.42 -19.63
CA PRO A 9 -25.29 -18.99 -18.68
C PRO A 9 -25.65 -17.52 -18.96
N ALA A 10 -26.96 -17.26 -18.86
CA ALA A 10 -27.62 -16.01 -19.19
C ALA A 10 -26.86 -14.77 -18.71
N ALA A 11 -26.79 -13.76 -19.58
CA ALA A 11 -26.33 -12.42 -19.26
C ALA A 11 -27.04 -11.94 -17.99
N CYS A 12 -26.31 -11.92 -16.88
CA CYS A 12 -26.74 -11.31 -15.64
C CYS A 12 -26.98 -9.82 -15.93
N GLU A 13 -28.09 -9.27 -15.45
CA GLU A 13 -28.45 -7.86 -15.63
C GLU A 13 -27.28 -6.98 -15.18
N ASP A 14 -26.56 -6.47 -16.19
CA ASP A 14 -25.34 -5.68 -16.08
C ASP A 14 -25.74 -4.29 -15.57
N TRP A 15 -25.91 -4.16 -14.26
CA TRP A 15 -25.78 -2.86 -13.63
C TRP A 15 -24.39 -2.35 -14.02
N ASP A 16 -24.34 -1.28 -14.82
CA ASP A 16 -23.19 -0.70 -15.51
C ASP A 16 -21.90 -0.70 -14.66
N ARG A 17 -21.18 -1.84 -14.63
CA ARG A 17 -19.93 -2.05 -13.88
C ARG A 17 -18.78 -2.04 -14.89
N PRO A 18 -18.30 -0.85 -15.30
CA PRO A 18 -17.27 -0.74 -16.35
C PRO A 18 -15.98 -1.50 -16.02
N HIS A 19 -15.69 -1.73 -14.73
CA HIS A 19 -14.54 -2.50 -14.26
C HIS A 19 -14.64 -4.02 -14.51
N LEU A 20 -15.83 -4.54 -14.86
CA LEU A 20 -16.06 -5.95 -15.21
C LEU A 20 -16.13 -6.19 -16.73
N ALA A 21 -16.20 -5.12 -17.52
CA ALA A 21 -16.40 -5.20 -18.97
C ALA A 21 -15.30 -6.04 -19.63
N GLY A 22 -15.72 -7.06 -20.40
CA GLY A 22 -14.81 -7.97 -21.12
C GLY A 22 -14.08 -8.99 -20.24
N LEU A 23 -14.38 -9.06 -18.94
CA LEU A 23 -13.79 -10.04 -18.02
C LEU A 23 -14.76 -11.20 -17.78
N ARG A 24 -14.21 -12.41 -17.62
CA ARG A 24 -14.99 -13.57 -17.18
C ARG A 24 -15.25 -13.46 -15.69
N HIS A 25 -16.50 -13.30 -15.30
CA HIS A 25 -16.90 -13.06 -13.92
C HIS A 25 -18.24 -13.73 -13.59
N GLY A 26 -18.62 -13.69 -12.32
CA GLY A 26 -19.92 -14.11 -11.84
C GLY A 26 -20.07 -13.89 -10.34
N HIS A 27 -21.26 -14.21 -9.81
CA HIS A 27 -21.54 -14.07 -8.39
C HIS A 27 -21.36 -15.40 -7.65
N PHE A 28 -21.13 -15.31 -6.34
CA PHE A 28 -20.91 -16.49 -5.48
C PHE A 28 -22.10 -17.46 -5.47
N HIS A 29 -23.33 -16.94 -5.42
CA HIS A 29 -24.54 -17.77 -5.46
C HIS A 29 -24.72 -18.56 -6.77
N GLN A 30 -24.07 -18.14 -7.86
CA GLN A 30 -24.13 -18.81 -9.17
C GLN A 30 -23.11 -19.96 -9.27
N ALA A 31 -22.08 -19.95 -8.42
CA ALA A 31 -20.98 -20.93 -8.46
C ALA A 31 -20.60 -21.38 -7.03
N PRO A 32 -21.46 -22.16 -6.34
CA PRO A 32 -21.25 -22.51 -4.94
C PRO A 32 -19.98 -23.36 -4.70
N GLU A 33 -19.63 -24.24 -5.62
CA GLU A 33 -18.40 -25.06 -5.51
C GLU A 33 -17.12 -24.24 -5.67
N LEU A 34 -17.11 -23.25 -6.58
CA LEU A 34 -15.99 -22.31 -6.71
C LEU A 34 -15.90 -21.43 -5.46
N THR A 35 -17.04 -20.93 -4.99
CA THR A 35 -17.14 -20.12 -3.77
C THR A 35 -16.57 -20.84 -2.56
N ALA A 36 -16.92 -22.12 -2.37
CA ALA A 36 -16.40 -22.92 -1.26
C ALA A 36 -14.87 -23.06 -1.33
N ARG A 37 -14.32 -23.26 -2.54
CA ARG A 37 -12.87 -23.34 -2.76
C ARG A 37 -12.17 -22.01 -2.49
N ILE A 38 -12.71 -20.89 -2.99
CA ILE A 38 -12.18 -19.55 -2.74
C ILE A 38 -12.17 -19.25 -1.23
N LYS A 39 -13.28 -19.51 -0.53
CA LYS A 39 -13.37 -19.28 0.93
C LYS A 39 -12.41 -20.15 1.75
N ALA A 40 -12.04 -21.33 1.25
CA ALA A 40 -11.12 -22.23 1.91
C ALA A 40 -9.64 -21.93 1.60
N ALA A 41 -9.36 -21.20 0.52
CA ALA A 41 -8.00 -20.86 0.12
C ALA A 41 -7.51 -19.60 0.88
N PRO A 42 -6.23 -19.57 1.30
CA PRO A 42 -5.64 -18.34 1.82
C PRO A 42 -5.53 -17.31 0.69
N ALA A 43 -5.86 -16.06 1.01
CA ALA A 43 -5.69 -14.96 0.07
C ALA A 43 -4.21 -14.69 -0.20
N GLU A 44 -3.88 -14.54 -1.48
CA GLU A 44 -2.57 -14.14 -1.99
C GLU A 44 -2.32 -12.63 -1.94
N ASP A 45 -3.40 -11.87 -1.81
CA ASP A 45 -3.45 -10.43 -1.61
C ASP A 45 -4.82 -10.11 -0.99
N ASP A 46 -4.87 -9.19 -0.04
CA ASP A 46 -6.09 -8.80 0.68
C ASP A 46 -6.06 -7.30 0.92
N ILE A 47 -6.97 -6.59 0.26
CA ILE A 47 -7.15 -5.15 0.38
C ILE A 47 -8.52 -4.91 1.02
N ARG A 48 -8.51 -4.19 2.14
CA ARG A 48 -9.72 -3.72 2.79
C ARG A 48 -9.77 -2.20 2.70
N PHE A 49 -10.79 -1.64 2.05
CA PHE A 49 -10.92 -0.21 1.80
C PHE A 49 -12.35 0.24 2.09
N ARG A 50 -12.58 1.13 3.07
CA ARG A 50 -13.92 1.64 3.43
C ARG A 50 -15.01 0.56 3.64
N GLY A 51 -14.61 -0.59 4.18
CA GLY A 51 -15.51 -1.74 4.33
C GLY A 51 -15.72 -2.56 3.06
N GLU A 52 -15.22 -2.12 1.91
CA GLU A 52 -15.01 -2.98 0.75
C GLU A 52 -13.85 -3.94 1.03
N HIS A 53 -13.95 -5.13 0.47
CA HIS A 53 -12.91 -6.14 0.58
C HIS A 53 -12.62 -6.73 -0.80
N LEU A 54 -11.37 -6.61 -1.20
CA LEU A 54 -10.82 -7.16 -2.43
C LEU A 54 -9.78 -8.22 -2.06
N SER A 55 -9.83 -9.38 -2.69
CA SER A 55 -8.82 -10.40 -2.47
C SER A 55 -8.44 -11.13 -3.74
N VAL A 56 -7.25 -11.73 -3.75
CA VAL A 56 -6.75 -12.57 -4.84
C VAL A 56 -6.56 -14.00 -4.35
N HIS A 57 -6.99 -14.97 -5.16
CA HIS A 57 -6.89 -16.40 -4.86
C HIS A 57 -6.42 -17.16 -6.10
N THR A 58 -5.56 -18.16 -5.91
CA THR A 58 -5.25 -19.14 -6.96
C THR A 58 -5.89 -20.48 -6.63
N ILE A 59 -6.80 -20.93 -7.49
CA ILE A 59 -7.55 -22.18 -7.34
C ILE A 59 -7.32 -23.04 -8.59
N ASP A 60 -6.76 -24.24 -8.41
CA ASP A 60 -6.54 -25.21 -9.49
C ASP A 60 -5.79 -24.63 -10.72
N GLY A 61 -4.84 -23.73 -10.47
CA GLY A 61 -4.04 -23.07 -11.51
C GLY A 61 -4.70 -21.86 -12.17
N ALA A 62 -5.94 -21.51 -11.81
CA ALA A 62 -6.61 -20.30 -12.23
C ALA A 62 -6.55 -19.22 -11.13
N ALA A 63 -6.35 -17.97 -11.52
CA ALA A 63 -6.35 -16.83 -10.61
C ALA A 63 -7.71 -16.13 -10.60
N TYR A 64 -8.17 -15.77 -9.40
CA TYR A 64 -9.44 -15.08 -9.17
C TYR A 64 -9.20 -13.82 -8.35
N ALA A 65 -9.66 -12.68 -8.85
CA ALA A 65 -9.93 -11.52 -8.03
C ALA A 65 -11.35 -11.61 -7.48
N VAL A 66 -11.55 -11.22 -6.23
CA VAL A 66 -12.85 -11.29 -5.56
C VAL A 66 -13.18 -9.93 -4.99
N LEU A 67 -14.34 -9.41 -5.34
CA LEU A 67 -15.01 -8.31 -4.66
C LEU A 67 -16.01 -8.88 -3.66
N TRP A 68 -15.69 -8.75 -2.39
CA TRP A 68 -16.55 -9.20 -1.30
C TRP A 68 -17.57 -8.12 -0.95
N GLU A 69 -18.82 -8.38 -1.31
CA GLU A 69 -19.94 -7.47 -1.09
C GLU A 69 -20.56 -7.71 0.29
N GLU A 70 -19.73 -7.63 1.34
CA GLU A 70 -20.10 -7.96 2.73
C GLU A 70 -21.32 -7.16 3.24
N TRP A 71 -21.51 -5.94 2.74
CA TRP A 71 -22.63 -5.06 3.05
C TRP A 71 -23.98 -5.55 2.53
N PHE A 72 -24.00 -6.26 1.40
CA PHE A 72 -25.22 -6.76 0.78
C PHE A 72 -25.49 -8.20 1.20
N SER A 73 -24.49 -9.07 0.97
CA SER A 73 -24.47 -10.47 1.39
C SER A 73 -23.18 -11.10 0.89
N PRO A 74 -22.52 -11.98 1.67
CA PRO A 74 -21.39 -12.78 1.17
C PRO A 74 -21.74 -13.68 -0.03
N ALA A 75 -23.02 -13.87 -0.36
CA ALA A 75 -23.48 -14.59 -1.55
C ALA A 75 -23.60 -13.70 -2.81
N ALA A 76 -23.62 -12.37 -2.63
CA ALA A 76 -23.61 -11.39 -3.71
C ALA A 76 -22.19 -11.15 -4.25
N SER A 77 -21.15 -11.42 -3.43
CA SER A 77 -19.74 -11.28 -3.79
C SER A 77 -19.43 -11.75 -5.21
N THR A 78 -18.63 -10.96 -5.91
CA THR A 78 -18.28 -11.17 -7.32
C THR A 78 -16.90 -11.79 -7.41
N TRP A 79 -16.75 -12.85 -8.20
CA TRP A 79 -15.45 -13.38 -8.62
C TRP A 79 -15.17 -12.95 -10.06
N VAL A 80 -13.89 -12.70 -10.36
CA VAL A 80 -13.39 -12.34 -11.68
C VAL A 80 -12.16 -13.20 -11.98
N GLN A 81 -12.18 -13.95 -13.08
CA GLN A 81 -11.08 -14.80 -13.47
C GLN A 81 -10.03 -14.01 -14.26
N HIS A 82 -8.76 -14.22 -13.92
CA HIS A 82 -7.61 -13.61 -14.57
C HIS A 82 -6.60 -14.66 -15.06
N PRO A 83 -5.76 -14.32 -16.05
CA PRO A 83 -4.76 -15.25 -16.59
C PRO A 83 -3.61 -15.57 -15.60
N SER A 84 -3.43 -14.75 -14.56
CA SER A 84 -2.41 -14.96 -13.53
C SER A 84 -2.74 -14.20 -12.25
N ALA A 85 -2.14 -14.60 -11.12
CA ALA A 85 -2.28 -13.90 -9.85
C ALA A 85 -1.77 -12.45 -9.94
N ALA A 86 -0.72 -12.19 -10.73
CA ALA A 86 -0.23 -10.84 -10.96
C ALA A 86 -1.25 -9.96 -11.70
N ALA A 87 -1.98 -10.50 -12.68
CA ALA A 87 -3.04 -9.79 -13.37
C ALA A 87 -4.24 -9.53 -12.44
N ALA A 88 -4.61 -10.50 -11.61
CA ALA A 88 -5.65 -10.33 -10.60
C ALA A 88 -5.27 -9.25 -9.57
N ARG A 89 -4.04 -9.26 -9.05
CA ARG A 89 -3.52 -8.21 -8.15
C ARG A 89 -3.53 -6.84 -8.84
N SER A 90 -3.06 -6.76 -10.08
CA SER A 90 -3.09 -5.49 -10.81
C SER A 90 -4.51 -4.94 -10.96
N TRP A 91 -5.49 -5.81 -11.21
CA TRP A 91 -6.90 -5.42 -11.29
C TRP A 91 -7.46 -4.96 -9.93
N THR A 92 -7.22 -5.69 -8.84
CA THR A 92 -7.70 -5.28 -7.50
C THR A 92 -7.07 -3.96 -7.05
N HIS A 93 -5.78 -3.76 -7.34
CA HIS A 93 -5.05 -2.52 -7.03
C HIS A 93 -5.57 -1.34 -7.85
N GLN A 94 -5.86 -1.54 -9.14
CA GLN A 94 -6.45 -0.50 -9.99
C GLN A 94 -7.86 -0.11 -9.51
N LEU A 95 -8.65 -1.09 -9.08
CA LEU A 95 -10.00 -0.86 -8.54
C LEU A 95 -9.95 -0.12 -7.20
N ALA A 96 -9.07 -0.54 -6.28
CA ALA A 96 -8.86 0.16 -5.00
C ALA A 96 -8.37 1.60 -5.21
N ALA A 97 -7.44 1.82 -6.16
CA ALA A 97 -6.98 3.15 -6.52
C ALA A 97 -8.07 4.01 -7.15
N TYR A 98 -8.95 3.42 -7.96
CA TYR A 98 -10.11 4.11 -8.53
C TYR A 98 -11.04 4.60 -7.42
N TRP A 99 -11.45 3.73 -6.51
CA TRP A 99 -12.31 4.10 -5.38
C TRP A 99 -11.67 5.17 -4.50
N LEU A 100 -10.39 5.01 -4.17
CA LEU A 100 -9.66 6.00 -3.38
C LEU A 100 -9.68 7.39 -4.03
N ARG A 101 -9.52 7.48 -5.35
CA ARG A 101 -9.50 8.75 -6.08
C ARG A 101 -10.88 9.38 -6.20
N ASP A 102 -11.90 8.59 -6.51
CA ASP A 102 -13.28 9.04 -6.60
C ASP A 102 -13.76 9.63 -5.26
N GLU A 103 -13.31 9.01 -4.17
CA GLU A 103 -13.69 9.39 -2.81
C GLU A 103 -12.82 10.50 -2.20
N ALA A 104 -11.53 10.58 -2.52
CA ALA A 104 -10.64 11.62 -1.98
C ALA A 104 -11.00 13.04 -2.47
N GLY A 105 -11.66 13.15 -3.64
CA GLY A 105 -12.20 14.42 -4.15
C GLY A 105 -13.55 14.82 -3.56
N SER A 106 -14.23 13.88 -2.91
CA SER A 106 -15.54 14.09 -2.29
C SER A 106 -15.34 14.70 -0.90
N SER A 107 -15.69 15.98 -0.74
CA SER A 107 -15.54 16.76 0.49
C SER A 107 -16.44 16.34 1.66
N HIS A 108 -16.65 15.03 1.86
CA HIS A 108 -17.22 14.45 3.07
C HIS A 108 -16.18 14.43 4.20
N GLY A 109 -15.57 15.59 4.45
CA GLY A 109 -14.71 15.85 5.59
C GLY A 109 -15.53 15.80 6.87
N GLY A 110 -15.73 14.59 7.39
CA GLY A 110 -16.41 14.34 8.65
C GLY A 110 -16.58 12.84 8.88
N GLY A 111 -15.98 12.32 9.96
CA GLY A 111 -16.12 10.92 10.36
C GLY A 111 -14.79 10.25 10.69
N THR A 112 -14.75 8.93 10.47
CA THR A 112 -13.62 8.04 10.76
C THR A 112 -12.59 7.97 9.64
N LEU A 113 -12.76 8.76 8.57
CA LEU A 113 -11.88 8.77 7.40
C LEU A 113 -11.24 10.15 7.20
N GLN A 114 -9.96 10.16 6.80
CA GLN A 114 -9.22 11.36 6.44
C GLN A 114 -8.59 11.15 5.06
N SER A 115 -9.07 11.86 4.05
CA SER A 115 -8.64 11.69 2.66
C SER A 115 -8.01 12.96 2.11
N TRP A 116 -7.02 12.79 1.24
CA TRP A 116 -6.26 13.88 0.64
C TRP A 116 -5.96 13.58 -0.83
N ASP A 117 -6.17 14.59 -1.68
CA ASP A 117 -5.85 14.54 -3.10
C ASP A 117 -4.72 15.51 -3.44
N GLY A 118 -3.75 15.01 -4.20
CA GLY A 118 -2.64 15.76 -4.78
C GLY A 118 -2.69 15.82 -6.30
N GLY A 119 -3.83 15.48 -6.92
CA GLY A 119 -4.07 15.41 -8.36
C GLY A 119 -3.47 14.16 -8.98
N THR A 120 -2.15 14.00 -8.90
CA THR A 120 -1.44 12.81 -9.41
C THR A 120 -1.30 11.71 -8.37
N TRP A 121 -1.71 11.93 -7.13
CA TRP A 121 -1.78 10.93 -6.06
C TRP A 121 -2.99 11.20 -5.16
N ALA A 122 -3.50 10.16 -4.50
CA ALA A 122 -4.55 10.26 -3.50
C ALA A 122 -4.17 9.39 -2.30
N ALA A 123 -4.44 9.85 -1.09
CA ALA A 123 -4.18 9.11 0.14
C ALA A 123 -5.40 9.15 1.06
N GLU A 124 -5.59 8.08 1.83
CA GLU A 124 -6.64 8.02 2.85
C GLU A 124 -6.15 7.30 4.08
N ARG A 125 -6.63 7.77 5.23
CA ARG A 125 -6.46 7.11 6.51
C ARG A 125 -7.82 6.76 7.10
N ASP A 126 -8.02 5.49 7.42
CA ASP A 126 -9.12 4.99 8.25
C ASP A 126 -8.70 5.03 9.73
N LEU A 127 -9.34 5.90 10.49
CA LEU A 127 -9.10 6.10 11.92
C LEU A 127 -9.63 4.96 12.80
N THR A 128 -10.60 4.18 12.31
CA THR A 128 -11.22 3.08 13.07
C THR A 128 -10.45 1.79 12.87
N ALA A 129 -10.02 1.50 11.64
CA ALA A 129 -9.28 0.27 11.33
C ALA A 129 -7.75 0.45 11.32
N GLY A 130 -7.24 1.68 11.49
CA GLY A 130 -5.81 1.95 11.42
C GLY A 130 -5.22 1.72 10.02
N ARG A 131 -6.03 1.83 8.96
CA ARG A 131 -5.58 1.57 7.59
C ARG A 131 -5.14 2.84 6.89
N TRP A 132 -4.07 2.73 6.12
CA TRP A 132 -3.51 3.82 5.35
C TRP A 132 -3.40 3.37 3.91
N HIS A 133 -3.99 4.15 3.02
CA HIS A 133 -4.12 3.85 1.60
C HIS A 133 -3.44 4.94 0.79
N LEU A 134 -2.79 4.55 -0.30
CA LEU A 134 -2.11 5.47 -1.20
C LEU A 134 -2.20 4.97 -2.63
N ALA A 135 -2.64 5.86 -3.53
CA ALA A 135 -2.62 5.66 -4.97
C ALA A 135 -1.75 6.74 -5.63
N ILE A 136 -0.83 6.36 -6.52
CA ILE A 136 0.10 7.26 -7.22
C ILE A 136 0.04 7.01 -8.72
N GLY A 137 0.00 8.08 -9.53
CA GLY A 137 -0.07 8.03 -10.99
C GLY A 137 -1.51 8.06 -11.52
N LEU A 138 -1.67 8.34 -12.81
CA LEU A 138 -2.98 8.40 -13.48
C LEU A 138 -3.33 7.05 -14.11
N GLN A 139 -4.62 6.81 -14.37
CA GLN A 139 -5.04 5.64 -15.13
C GLN A 139 -4.82 5.83 -16.65
N PRO A 140 -4.36 4.80 -17.39
CA PRO A 140 -3.81 3.53 -16.89
C PRO A 140 -2.39 3.72 -16.32
N GLY A 141 -2.01 2.91 -15.32
CA GLY A 141 -0.67 2.95 -14.71
C GLY A 141 -0.61 3.48 -13.27
N VAL A 142 -1.73 3.47 -12.55
CA VAL A 142 -1.77 3.80 -11.13
C VAL A 142 -1.13 2.69 -10.29
N THR A 143 -0.29 3.08 -9.34
CA THR A 143 0.25 2.19 -8.31
C THR A 143 -0.56 2.38 -7.04
N TYR A 144 -1.08 1.29 -6.48
CA TYR A 144 -1.75 1.28 -5.19
C TYR A 144 -0.87 0.59 -4.15
N THR A 145 -0.89 1.10 -2.93
CA THR A 145 -0.24 0.47 -1.77
C THR A 145 -0.98 0.84 -0.49
N SER A 146 -0.92 -0.04 0.50
CA SER A 146 -1.55 0.18 1.80
C SER A 146 -0.76 -0.44 2.94
N THR A 147 -0.95 0.10 4.13
CA THR A 147 -0.47 -0.49 5.39
C THR A 147 -1.55 -0.41 6.45
N GLU A 148 -1.54 -1.35 7.40
CA GLU A 148 -2.45 -1.37 8.55
C GLU A 148 -1.63 -1.22 9.82
N THR A 149 -1.84 -0.11 10.53
CA THR A 149 -1.18 0.23 11.78
C THR A 149 -1.96 1.30 12.55
N GLU A 150 -2.18 1.04 13.83
CA GLU A 150 -2.70 2.05 14.78
C GLU A 150 -1.62 3.06 15.20
N ASP A 151 -0.33 2.71 15.03
CA ASP A 151 0.77 3.63 15.29
C ASP A 151 0.81 4.73 14.22
N ARG A 152 0.43 5.93 14.65
CA ARG A 152 0.42 7.13 13.81
C ARG A 152 1.79 7.43 13.22
N ALA A 153 2.87 7.19 13.96
CA ALA A 153 4.22 7.44 13.48
C ALA A 153 4.57 6.53 12.32
N ALA A 154 4.27 5.23 12.42
CA ALA A 154 4.46 4.27 11.35
C ALA A 154 3.61 4.60 10.11
N GLY A 155 2.34 4.95 10.29
CA GLY A 155 1.45 5.33 9.18
C GLY A 155 1.92 6.59 8.44
N TRP A 156 2.33 7.63 9.19
CA TRP A 156 2.92 8.83 8.58
C TRP A 156 4.27 8.56 7.93
N ALA A 157 5.10 7.67 8.48
CA ALA A 157 6.36 7.26 7.85
C ALA A 157 6.10 6.57 6.51
N PHE A 158 5.15 5.63 6.45
CA PHE A 158 4.72 4.97 5.21
C PHE A 158 4.32 5.99 4.12
N LEU A 159 3.45 6.96 4.45
CA LEU A 159 3.07 8.01 3.50
C LEU A 159 4.26 8.88 3.10
N THR A 160 5.10 9.27 4.06
CA THR A 160 6.27 10.13 3.83
C THR A 160 7.26 9.47 2.88
N GLU A 161 7.66 8.24 3.16
CA GLU A 161 8.62 7.48 2.37
C GLU A 161 8.10 7.26 0.94
N THR A 162 6.86 6.78 0.83
CA THR A 162 6.29 6.42 -0.48
C THR A 162 6.07 7.65 -1.37
N LEU A 163 5.52 8.75 -0.83
CA LEU A 163 5.31 9.98 -1.60
C LEU A 163 6.61 10.70 -1.93
N THR A 164 7.59 10.70 -1.01
CA THR A 164 8.90 11.32 -1.28
C THR A 164 9.65 10.57 -2.38
N ALA A 165 9.57 9.23 -2.41
CA ALA A 165 10.21 8.42 -3.44
C ALA A 165 9.74 8.74 -4.87
N VAL A 166 8.53 9.29 -5.02
CA VAL A 166 7.95 9.70 -6.30
C VAL A 166 7.92 11.22 -6.51
N GLY A 167 8.63 11.98 -5.66
CA GLY A 167 8.82 13.43 -5.83
C GLY A 167 7.78 14.33 -5.15
N PHE A 168 7.00 13.82 -4.20
CA PHE A 168 6.05 14.60 -3.39
C PHE A 168 6.47 14.64 -1.91
N PRO A 169 7.52 15.42 -1.56
CA PRO A 169 7.96 15.53 -0.17
C PRO A 169 6.93 16.30 0.69
N PRO A 170 6.95 16.15 2.03
CA PRO A 170 5.90 16.67 2.92
C PRO A 170 5.54 18.15 2.77
N GLU A 171 6.50 18.99 2.41
CA GLU A 171 6.31 20.41 2.15
C GLU A 171 5.35 20.69 0.97
N THR A 172 5.19 19.73 0.05
CA THR A 172 4.31 19.85 -1.12
C THR A 172 2.87 19.40 -0.88
N TRP A 173 2.59 18.77 0.27
CA TRP A 173 1.28 18.17 0.54
C TRP A 173 0.17 19.21 0.75
N PRO A 174 -1.11 18.84 0.65
CA PRO A 174 -2.21 19.72 1.02
C PRO A 174 -2.07 20.24 2.45
N ALA A 175 -2.42 21.51 2.69
CA ALA A 175 -2.27 22.15 4.00
C ALA A 175 -2.99 21.39 5.12
N ALA A 176 -4.19 20.86 4.83
CA ALA A 176 -4.95 20.03 5.76
C ALA A 176 -4.20 18.75 6.17
N MET A 177 -3.54 18.07 5.22
CA MET A 177 -2.74 16.89 5.50
C MET A 177 -1.55 17.22 6.41
N ARG A 178 -0.82 18.31 6.11
CA ARG A 178 0.30 18.76 6.93
C ARG A 178 -0.15 19.12 8.36
N GLN A 179 -1.31 19.76 8.50
CA GLN A 179 -1.87 20.12 9.80
C GLN A 179 -2.20 18.88 10.64
N ILE A 180 -2.85 17.88 10.04
CA ILE A 180 -3.18 16.62 10.75
C ILE A 180 -1.89 15.89 11.13
N ARG A 181 -0.91 15.81 10.23
CA ARG A 181 0.41 15.22 10.53
C ARG A 181 1.09 15.91 11.71
N HIS A 182 1.07 17.24 11.77
CA HIS A 182 1.68 17.98 12.86
C HIS A 182 0.94 17.78 14.20
N HIS A 183 -0.38 17.56 14.15
CA HIS A 183 -1.15 17.21 15.34
C HIS A 183 -0.84 15.79 15.83
N ASP A 184 -0.66 14.84 14.91
CA ASP A 184 -0.40 13.44 15.23
C ASP A 184 1.04 13.16 15.67
N LEU A 185 2.00 13.83 15.05
CA LEU A 185 3.42 13.70 15.35
C LEU A 185 3.82 14.90 16.21
N PRO A 186 4.06 14.72 17.52
CA PRO A 186 4.56 15.82 18.34
C PRO A 186 5.87 16.34 17.74
N ALA A 187 6.13 17.64 17.94
CA ALA A 187 7.43 18.19 17.61
C ALA A 187 8.52 17.32 18.26
N PRO A 188 9.63 17.04 17.57
CA PRO A 188 10.76 16.37 18.22
C PRO A 188 11.10 17.18 19.48
N ASP A 189 11.20 16.47 20.61
CA ASP A 189 11.54 17.08 21.89
C ASP A 189 12.77 17.97 21.68
N PRO A 190 12.75 19.28 22.03
CA PRO A 190 13.93 20.13 21.89
C PRO A 190 15.15 19.57 22.64
N ALA A 191 14.95 18.64 23.59
CA ALA A 191 16.03 17.89 24.23
C ALA A 191 16.75 16.87 23.32
N SER A 192 16.23 16.60 22.11
CA SER A 192 16.82 15.72 21.10
C SER A 192 17.60 16.47 20.02
N GLU A 193 17.79 17.80 20.14
CA GLU A 193 18.91 18.43 19.45
C GLU A 193 20.19 17.70 19.89
N PRO A 194 20.97 17.10 18.97
CA PRO A 194 22.28 16.64 19.34
C PRO A 194 23.02 17.86 19.86
N LEU A 195 23.32 17.85 21.17
CA LEU A 195 24.23 18.79 21.82
C LEU A 195 25.30 19.16 20.79
N ALA A 196 25.29 20.42 20.34
CA ALA A 196 26.27 20.91 19.40
C ALA A 196 27.63 20.35 19.83
N PRO A 197 28.37 19.65 18.94
CA PRO A 197 29.61 19.02 19.35
C PRO A 197 30.46 20.10 20.02
N ALA A 198 30.83 19.85 21.29
CA ALA A 198 31.68 20.74 22.05
C ALA A 198 32.83 21.22 21.15
N PRO A 199 33.18 22.51 21.15
CA PRO A 199 34.13 23.07 20.20
C PRO A 199 35.39 22.21 20.22
N VAL A 200 35.61 21.49 19.13
CA VAL A 200 36.80 20.65 18.96
C VAL A 200 37.94 21.64 18.84
N THR A 201 38.75 21.73 19.89
CA THR A 201 40.04 22.42 19.86
C THR A 201 40.80 21.93 18.64
N PRO A 202 41.20 22.80 17.69
CA PRO A 202 41.85 22.34 16.48
C PRO A 202 43.11 21.54 16.85
N PRO A 203 43.32 20.34 16.29
CA PRO A 203 44.56 19.62 16.51
C PRO A 203 45.70 20.47 15.95
N GLY A 204 46.69 20.76 16.79
CA GLY A 204 47.94 21.38 16.37
C GLY A 204 48.59 20.60 15.22
N PRO A 205 49.46 21.22 14.42
CA PRO A 205 49.92 20.69 13.15
C PRO A 205 50.53 19.29 13.30
N ASP A 206 49.91 18.31 12.64
CA ASP A 206 50.37 16.93 12.57
C ASP A 206 51.72 16.87 11.83
N THR A 207 52.80 16.76 12.59
CA THR A 207 54.11 16.45 12.01
C THR A 207 54.13 15.00 11.51
N TRP A 208 54.92 14.74 10.46
CA TRP A 208 55.11 13.40 9.86
C TRP A 208 55.44 12.31 10.89
N ARG A 209 56.02 12.68 12.04
CA ARG A 209 56.29 11.79 13.18
C ARG A 209 55.03 11.24 13.82
N THR A 210 53.94 12.01 13.89
CA THR A 210 52.64 11.57 14.43
C THR A 210 51.97 10.57 13.49
N LEU A 211 52.08 10.80 12.18
CA LEU A 211 51.59 9.86 11.16
C LEU A 211 52.36 8.54 11.18
N LEU A 212 53.69 8.59 11.30
CA LEU A 212 54.52 7.39 11.37
C LEU A 212 54.24 6.54 12.62
N ARG A 213 54.00 7.18 13.78
CA ARG A 213 53.60 6.48 15.01
C ARG A 213 52.24 5.77 14.86
N ARG A 214 51.26 6.43 14.24
CA ARG A 214 49.94 5.82 13.99
C ARG A 214 50.02 4.64 13.01
N LEU A 215 50.88 4.74 11.99
CA LEU A 215 51.07 3.66 11.02
C LEU A 215 51.76 2.44 11.66
N LEU A 216 52.82 2.66 12.44
CA LEU A 216 53.53 1.60 13.16
C LEU A 216 52.65 0.90 14.20
N ALA A 217 51.82 1.66 14.94
CA ALA A 217 50.87 1.09 15.90
C ALA A 217 49.84 0.16 15.23
N ARG A 218 49.38 0.50 14.01
CA ARG A 218 48.46 -0.35 13.23
C ARG A 218 49.11 -1.63 12.72
N ILE A 219 50.36 -1.56 12.26
CA ILE A 219 51.10 -2.73 11.77
C ILE A 219 51.37 -3.71 12.92
N LEU A 220 51.76 -3.21 14.09
CA LEU A 220 52.00 -4.04 15.27
C LEU A 220 50.71 -4.69 15.80
N ALA A 221 49.58 -3.97 15.77
CA ALA A 221 48.29 -4.52 16.16
C ALA A 221 47.78 -5.61 15.18
N GLY A 222 48.15 -5.52 13.89
CA GLY A 222 47.81 -6.54 12.88
C GLY A 222 48.62 -7.83 13.03
N LEU A 223 49.89 -7.74 13.43
CA LEU A 223 50.77 -8.90 13.60
C LEU A 223 50.47 -9.74 14.85
N GLY A 224 49.77 -9.18 15.84
CA GLY A 224 49.34 -9.90 17.05
C GLY A 224 48.11 -10.79 16.89
N ARG A 225 47.42 -10.75 15.74
CA ARG A 225 46.19 -11.54 15.47
C ARG A 225 46.41 -12.82 14.66
N ALA A 226 47.65 -13.15 14.30
CA ALA A 226 47.99 -14.30 13.45
C ALA A 226 48.72 -15.45 14.21
N ARG A 227 48.42 -15.67 15.49
CA ARG A 227 48.81 -16.88 16.22
C ARG A 227 47.65 -17.44 17.01
#